data_AF-A0A229UPE4-F1
#
_entry.id   AF-A0A229UPE4-F1
#
_cell.length_a   1.000
_cell.length_b   1.000
_cell.length_c   1.000
_cell.angle_alpha   90.00
_cell.angle_beta   90.00
_cell.angle_gamma   90.00
#
_symmetry.space_group_name_H-M   'P 1'
#
loop_
_entity.id
_entity.type
_entity.pdbx_description
1 polymer ?
#
loop_
_entity_poly.entity_id
_entity_poly.type
_entity_poly.pdbx_seq_one_letter_code
_entity_poly.pdbx_strand_id
1 'polypeptide(L)'
;MMNLEQISAYDCLTSLLHRSLQEADPAIVRAELSRFADRLHVEDNQEDLLSYLFTTALMKRLDTAKSDQMNLYLKQYDVPQIALFNLLADQFPLMTCVTSTANRMLAHEVRAGEPLRFLEIGIGTGRQIVLLLKLLAEQGKLPSSLTLYAIEPSEHCMQLAERNVKETAECLGIPLHFHPYCMEIERLPDSAWDLLQQQKGSMLVNASFALHHIRDNGAQRSMKDEILRRIQRLQPSVFVLCEPDSNHQTNDLGHRFYHSWRHFSVVFHFIDSLPLQIEEKRALKIFFGREIEDIVASPEELRCERHELTEHWTDRLRQAGFRPCAIPGAAILQKHHPGVAVTKGSWHVGFGHSSTNLISVIGAM
;
A
#
# COMPACT_ATOMS: atom_id res chain seq x y z
N MET A 1 -21.25 2.12 -7.13
CA MET A 1 -21.89 3.46 -7.11
C MET A 1 -22.28 3.75 -5.68
N MET A 2 -22.19 5.00 -5.21
CA MET A 2 -22.60 5.36 -3.84
C MET A 2 -24.11 5.19 -3.70
N ASN A 3 -24.57 4.73 -2.53
CA ASN A 3 -26.01 4.69 -2.22
C ASN A 3 -26.50 6.07 -1.73
N LEU A 4 -27.82 6.24 -1.59
CA LEU A 4 -28.42 7.54 -1.22
C LEU A 4 -27.99 8.02 0.17
N GLU A 5 -27.80 7.10 1.12
CA GLU A 5 -27.36 7.43 2.48
C GLU A 5 -25.91 7.92 2.49
N GLN A 6 -25.03 7.28 1.72
CA GLN A 6 -23.65 7.71 1.52
C GLN A 6 -23.55 9.06 0.83
N ILE A 7 -24.42 9.35 -0.15
CA ILE A 7 -24.48 10.67 -0.79
C ILE A 7 -24.88 11.74 0.24
N SER A 8 -25.94 11.46 1.02
CA SER A 8 -26.38 12.37 2.08
C SER A 8 -25.31 12.59 3.16
N ALA A 9 -24.56 11.55 3.54
CA ALA A 9 -23.47 11.65 4.50
C ALA A 9 -22.28 12.42 3.93
N TYR A 10 -21.91 12.16 2.68
CA TYR A 10 -20.86 12.89 1.96
C TYR A 10 -21.15 14.38 1.89
N ASP A 11 -22.37 14.76 1.49
CA ASP A 11 -22.77 16.17 1.38
C ASP A 11 -22.72 16.88 2.74
N CYS A 12 -23.20 16.20 3.79
CA CYS A 12 -23.15 16.71 5.16
C CYS A 12 -21.71 16.92 5.64
N LEU A 13 -20.85 15.91 5.50
CA LEU A 13 -19.45 15.96 5.93
C LEU A 13 -18.62 16.94 5.11
N THR A 14 -18.90 17.07 3.81
CA THR A 14 -18.25 18.06 2.95
C THR A 14 -18.61 19.48 3.38
N SER A 15 -19.88 19.72 3.73
CA SER A 15 -20.32 21.01 4.28
C SER A 15 -19.62 21.32 5.62
N LEU A 16 -19.52 20.34 6.52
CA LEU A 16 -18.83 20.49 7.80
C LEU A 16 -17.32 20.73 7.62
N LEU A 17 -16.68 20.03 6.68
CA LEU A 17 -15.29 20.25 6.31
C LEU A 17 -15.06 21.67 5.76
N HIS A 18 -15.90 22.13 4.84
CA HIS A 18 -15.76 23.48 4.28
C HIS A 18 -15.89 24.54 5.38
N ARG A 19 -16.87 24.37 6.29
CA ARG A 19 -17.00 25.23 7.46
C ARG A 19 -15.78 25.13 8.38
N SER A 20 -15.20 23.95 8.59
CA SER A 20 -14.01 23.79 9.44
C SER A 20 -12.79 24.55 8.91
N LEU A 21 -12.76 24.86 7.60
CA LEU A 21 -11.71 25.65 6.96
C LEU A 21 -11.94 27.17 7.05
N GLN A 22 -13.16 27.59 7.39
CA GLN A 22 -13.59 29.00 7.41
C GLN A 22 -13.95 29.50 8.82
N GLU A 23 -14.37 28.61 9.71
CA GLU A 23 -14.86 28.92 11.05
C GLU A 23 -13.70 29.34 11.96
N ALA A 24 -13.90 30.44 12.69
CA ALA A 24 -12.87 30.98 13.59
C ALA A 24 -12.72 30.15 14.87
N ASP A 25 -13.80 29.46 15.31
CA ASP A 25 -13.80 28.56 16.46
C ASP A 25 -14.03 27.09 16.02
N PRO A 26 -12.96 26.27 15.98
CA PRO A 26 -13.05 24.84 15.65
C PRO A 26 -13.99 24.04 16.55
N ALA A 27 -14.28 24.51 17.77
CA ALA A 27 -15.16 23.80 18.71
C ALA A 27 -16.61 23.71 18.23
N ILE A 28 -17.08 24.70 17.46
CA ILE A 28 -18.44 24.72 16.91
C ILE A 28 -18.61 23.58 15.91
N VAL A 29 -17.71 23.50 14.93
CA VAL A 29 -17.76 22.44 13.90
C VAL A 29 -17.54 21.08 14.52
N ARG A 30 -16.66 20.97 15.52
CA ARG A 30 -16.45 19.72 16.26
C ARG A 30 -17.71 19.25 16.99
N ALA A 31 -18.48 20.15 17.62
CA ALA A 31 -19.72 19.80 18.28
C ALA A 31 -20.77 19.29 17.28
N GLU A 32 -20.82 19.87 16.07
CA GLU A 32 -21.70 19.39 15.00
C GLU A 32 -21.27 18.03 14.44
N LEU A 33 -19.97 17.81 14.24
CA LEU A 33 -19.43 16.49 13.88
C LEU A 33 -19.77 15.44 14.95
N SER A 34 -19.69 15.79 16.24
CA SER A 34 -20.12 14.90 17.33
C SER A 34 -21.60 14.54 17.23
N ARG A 35 -22.49 15.52 17.01
CA ARG A 35 -23.93 15.26 16.83
C ARG A 35 -24.21 14.41 15.58
N PHE A 36 -23.42 14.57 14.52
CA PHE A 36 -23.52 13.72 13.33
C PHE A 36 -23.10 12.29 13.66
N ALA A 37 -21.98 12.10 14.36
CA ALA A 37 -21.53 10.78 14.83
C ALA A 37 -22.55 10.09 15.74
N ASP A 38 -23.19 10.83 16.66
CA ASP A 38 -24.20 10.29 17.59
C ASP A 38 -25.45 9.73 16.88
N ARG A 39 -25.67 10.10 15.60
CA ARG A 39 -26.78 9.59 14.77
C ARG A 39 -26.42 8.35 13.97
N LEU A 40 -25.14 7.96 13.95
CA LEU A 40 -24.64 6.81 13.22
C LEU A 40 -24.72 5.57 14.11
N HIS A 41 -25.33 4.50 13.62
CA HIS A 41 -25.52 3.26 14.37
C HIS A 41 -24.53 2.19 13.90
N VAL A 42 -23.22 2.46 14.04
CA VAL A 42 -22.15 1.60 13.50
C VAL A 42 -22.16 0.15 14.02
N GLU A 43 -22.79 -0.10 15.16
CA GLU A 43 -22.99 -1.44 15.72
C GLU A 43 -24.00 -2.26 14.91
N ASP A 44 -25.10 -1.61 14.50
CA ASP A 44 -26.26 -2.24 13.86
C ASP A 44 -26.28 -2.03 12.32
N ASN A 45 -25.61 -1.00 11.82
CA ASN A 45 -25.54 -0.61 10.41
C ASN A 45 -24.08 -0.50 9.93
N GLN A 46 -23.66 -1.43 9.08
CA GLN A 46 -22.31 -1.44 8.53
C GLN A 46 -22.05 -0.32 7.51
N GLU A 47 -23.11 0.26 6.93
CA GLU A 47 -23.00 1.34 5.97
C GLU A 47 -22.58 2.66 6.65
N ASP A 48 -22.93 2.82 7.94
CA ASP A 48 -22.58 3.98 8.76
C ASP A 48 -21.08 4.05 9.09
N LEU A 49 -20.36 2.92 9.03
CA LEU A 49 -18.97 2.85 9.47
C LEU A 49 -18.06 3.78 8.66
N LEU A 50 -18.28 3.92 7.35
CA LEU A 50 -17.49 4.85 6.53
C LEU A 50 -17.68 6.29 7.00
N SER A 51 -18.93 6.72 7.11
CA SER A 51 -19.32 8.05 7.59
C SER A 51 -18.73 8.32 8.98
N TYR A 52 -18.77 7.34 9.87
CA TYR A 52 -18.21 7.43 11.21
C TYR A 52 -16.69 7.61 11.21
N LEU A 53 -15.97 6.86 10.38
CA LEU A 53 -14.50 6.96 10.26
C LEU A 53 -14.07 8.34 9.73
N PHE A 54 -14.75 8.88 8.72
CA PHE A 54 -14.47 10.23 8.24
C PHE A 54 -14.84 11.30 9.27
N THR A 55 -15.95 11.13 9.99
CA THR A 55 -16.36 12.06 11.05
C THR A 55 -15.32 12.12 12.15
N THR A 56 -14.88 10.96 12.64
CA THR A 56 -13.87 10.87 13.71
C THR A 56 -12.50 11.40 13.24
N ALA A 57 -12.11 11.16 11.99
CA ALA A 57 -10.91 11.76 11.41
C ALA A 57 -10.97 13.29 11.37
N LEU A 58 -12.10 13.88 10.94
CA LEU A 58 -12.29 15.33 10.94
C LEU A 58 -12.28 15.90 12.37
N MET A 59 -12.97 15.25 13.32
CA MET A 59 -12.94 15.67 14.73
C MET A 59 -11.52 15.66 15.28
N LYS A 60 -10.76 14.58 15.00
CA LYS A 60 -9.37 14.46 15.43
C LYS A 60 -8.49 15.58 14.84
N ARG A 61 -8.75 15.98 13.59
CA ARG A 61 -8.04 17.09 12.95
C ARG A 61 -8.22 18.41 13.71
N LEU A 62 -9.43 18.65 14.23
CA LEU A 62 -9.77 19.88 14.96
C LEU A 62 -9.20 19.89 16.39
N ASP A 63 -8.85 18.73 16.93
CA ASP A 63 -8.22 18.59 18.26
C ASP A 63 -6.71 18.89 18.18
N THR A 64 -6.35 20.16 18.05
CA THR A 64 -4.96 20.66 17.92
C THR A 64 -4.05 20.33 19.11
N ALA A 65 -4.62 20.06 20.29
CA ALA A 65 -3.86 19.77 21.52
C ALA A 65 -3.18 18.38 21.57
N LYS A 66 -3.37 17.51 20.57
CA LYS A 66 -2.76 16.16 20.51
C LYS A 66 -1.89 15.91 19.27
N SER A 67 -1.48 16.98 18.57
CA SER A 67 -0.82 16.90 17.27
C SER A 67 0.54 16.18 17.29
N ASP A 68 1.27 16.22 18.39
CA ASP A 68 2.64 15.69 18.49
C ASP A 68 2.73 14.14 18.54
N GLN A 69 1.60 13.43 18.62
CA GLN A 69 1.53 11.95 18.69
C GLN A 69 0.85 11.31 17.46
N MET A 70 0.84 11.97 16.31
CA MET A 70 -0.02 11.60 15.17
C MET A 70 0.56 10.59 14.17
N ASN A 71 1.74 9.99 14.39
CA ASN A 71 2.23 8.93 13.50
C ASN A 71 1.45 7.61 13.74
N LEU A 72 0.64 7.21 12.75
CA LEU A 72 -0.20 6.02 12.78
C LEU A 72 0.59 4.72 13.07
N TYR A 73 1.81 4.62 12.55
CA TYR A 73 2.68 3.45 12.72
C TYR A 73 3.34 3.37 14.11
N LEU A 74 3.29 4.44 14.90
CA LEU A 74 3.83 4.51 16.27
C LEU A 74 2.75 4.41 17.35
N LYS A 75 1.45 4.44 16.98
CA LYS A 75 0.35 4.21 17.92
C LYS A 75 0.21 2.73 18.24
N GLN A 76 0.33 2.38 19.53
CA GLN A 76 -0.05 1.06 20.02
C GLN A 76 -1.58 0.95 20.00
N TYR A 77 -2.11 0.35 18.95
CA TYR A 77 -3.49 -0.11 18.90
C TYR A 77 -3.61 -1.49 19.55
N ASP A 78 -4.79 -1.81 20.10
CA ASP A 78 -5.08 -3.14 20.66
C ASP A 78 -4.83 -4.28 19.65
N VAL A 79 -5.03 -3.99 18.35
CA VAL A 79 -4.64 -4.87 17.23
C VAL A 79 -3.57 -4.19 16.38
N PRO A 80 -2.35 -4.75 16.26
CA PRO A 80 -1.29 -4.20 15.43
C PRO A 80 -1.70 -4.06 13.95
N GLN A 81 -1.26 -3.01 13.26
CA GLN A 81 -1.56 -2.79 11.82
C GLN A 81 -1.15 -3.99 10.96
N ILE A 82 -0.01 -4.61 11.28
CA ILE A 82 0.47 -5.79 10.56
C ILE A 82 -0.45 -7.01 10.71
N ALA A 83 -1.14 -7.16 11.84
CA ALA A 83 -2.11 -8.24 12.02
C ALA A 83 -3.34 -8.04 11.12
N LEU A 84 -3.83 -6.80 11.03
CA LEU A 84 -4.91 -6.43 10.12
C LEU A 84 -4.49 -6.57 8.65
N PHE A 85 -3.26 -6.20 8.30
CA PHE A 85 -2.72 -6.38 6.96
C PHE A 85 -2.62 -7.87 6.58
N ASN A 86 -2.21 -8.74 7.50
CA ASN A 86 -2.19 -10.19 7.24
C ASN A 86 -3.61 -10.73 7.00
N LEU A 87 -4.60 -10.30 7.79
CA LEU A 87 -6.00 -10.65 7.55
C LEU A 87 -6.47 -10.16 6.17
N LEU A 88 -6.11 -8.94 5.78
CA LEU A 88 -6.37 -8.38 4.45
C LEU A 88 -5.72 -9.22 3.35
N ALA A 89 -4.47 -9.65 3.54
CA ALA A 89 -3.74 -10.50 2.59
C ALA A 89 -4.29 -11.93 2.48
N ASP A 90 -5.03 -12.41 3.49
CA ASP A 90 -5.68 -13.72 3.50
C ASP A 90 -7.10 -13.69 2.94
N GLN A 91 -7.87 -12.65 3.29
CA GLN A 91 -9.32 -12.61 3.06
C GLN A 91 -9.76 -11.65 1.94
N PHE A 92 -8.96 -10.61 1.64
CA PHE A 92 -9.36 -9.60 0.67
C PHE A 92 -8.93 -9.97 -0.75
N PRO A 93 -9.86 -10.20 -1.70
CA PRO A 93 -9.49 -10.72 -3.02
C PRO A 93 -8.57 -9.82 -3.84
N LEU A 94 -8.63 -8.49 -3.66
CA LEU A 94 -7.72 -7.56 -4.34
C LEU A 94 -6.26 -7.88 -3.99
N MET A 95 -5.96 -8.12 -2.72
CA MET A 95 -4.61 -8.42 -2.27
C MET A 95 -4.09 -9.72 -2.87
N THR A 96 -4.93 -10.75 -2.92
CA THR A 96 -4.56 -12.02 -3.57
C THR A 96 -4.23 -11.80 -5.05
N CYS A 97 -5.03 -11.01 -5.77
CA CYS A 97 -4.81 -10.71 -7.18
C CYS A 97 -3.51 -9.92 -7.39
N VAL A 98 -3.29 -8.87 -6.59
CA VAL A 98 -2.09 -8.03 -6.62
C VAL A 98 -0.84 -8.86 -6.35
N THR A 99 -0.80 -9.59 -5.22
CA THR A 99 0.35 -10.43 -4.84
C THR A 99 0.62 -11.52 -5.87
N SER A 100 -0.40 -12.20 -6.39
CA SER A 100 -0.21 -13.24 -7.41
C SER A 100 0.34 -12.67 -8.71
N THR A 101 -0.15 -11.51 -9.14
CA THR A 101 0.29 -10.84 -10.36
C THR A 101 1.73 -10.38 -10.22
N ALA A 102 2.06 -9.68 -9.12
CA ALA A 102 3.41 -9.21 -8.82
C ALA A 102 4.42 -10.37 -8.79
N ASN A 103 4.12 -11.45 -8.06
CA ASN A 103 5.00 -12.61 -7.97
C ASN A 103 5.19 -13.32 -9.31
N ARG A 104 4.18 -13.34 -10.18
CA ARG A 104 4.31 -13.94 -11.53
C ARG A 104 5.14 -13.07 -12.47
N MET A 105 5.11 -11.75 -12.31
CA MET A 105 6.02 -10.83 -13.02
C MET A 105 7.47 -11.04 -12.56
N LEU A 106 7.71 -11.08 -11.25
CA LEU A 106 9.03 -11.37 -10.69
C LEU A 106 9.55 -12.75 -11.14
N ALA A 107 8.73 -13.80 -11.03
CA ALA A 107 9.10 -15.16 -11.42
C ALA A 107 9.35 -15.33 -12.93
N HIS A 108 8.86 -14.42 -13.77
CA HIS A 108 9.12 -14.46 -15.20
C HIS A 108 10.60 -14.25 -15.51
N GLU A 109 11.25 -13.32 -14.79
CA GLU A 109 12.65 -12.96 -14.97
C GLU A 109 13.66 -13.87 -14.24
N VAL A 110 13.17 -14.79 -13.39
CA VAL A 110 14.04 -15.74 -12.70
C VAL A 110 14.45 -16.88 -13.63
N ARG A 111 15.77 -17.14 -13.67
CA ARG A 111 16.38 -18.26 -14.40
C ARG A 111 16.81 -19.35 -13.41
N ALA A 112 16.43 -20.58 -13.71
CA ALA A 112 16.75 -21.73 -12.88
C ALA A 112 18.28 -21.91 -12.78
N GLY A 113 18.78 -22.15 -11.57
CA GLY A 113 20.20 -22.43 -11.33
C GLY A 113 21.15 -21.22 -11.46
N GLU A 114 20.65 -20.01 -11.67
CA GLU A 114 21.45 -18.78 -11.58
C GLU A 114 21.33 -18.14 -10.18
N PRO A 115 22.36 -17.44 -9.68
CA PRO A 115 22.26 -16.64 -8.46
C PRO A 115 21.24 -15.52 -8.62
N LEU A 116 20.34 -15.37 -7.65
CA LEU A 116 19.32 -14.33 -7.64
C LEU A 116 19.65 -13.26 -6.61
N ARG A 117 19.67 -12.00 -7.05
CA ARG A 117 19.72 -10.83 -6.18
C ARG A 117 18.35 -10.18 -6.15
N PHE A 118 17.90 -9.79 -4.97
CA PHE A 118 16.56 -9.23 -4.81
C PHE A 118 16.58 -8.08 -3.80
N LEU A 119 16.17 -6.89 -4.25
CA LEU A 119 15.84 -5.76 -3.38
C LEU A 119 14.33 -5.76 -3.13
N GLU A 120 13.94 -5.95 -1.87
CA GLU A 120 12.54 -5.99 -1.43
C GLU A 120 12.27 -4.79 -0.51
N ILE A 121 11.43 -3.86 -0.99
CA ILE A 121 11.13 -2.60 -0.31
C ILE A 121 9.74 -2.70 0.33
N GLY A 122 9.69 -2.69 1.67
CA GLY A 122 8.48 -2.95 2.43
C GLY A 122 8.21 -4.45 2.54
N ILE A 123 9.20 -5.22 3.02
CA ILE A 123 9.09 -6.70 3.07
C ILE A 123 7.99 -7.18 4.04
N GLY A 124 7.55 -6.35 4.99
CA GLY A 124 6.57 -6.73 6.00
C GLY A 124 7.02 -7.96 6.78
N THR A 125 6.16 -8.98 6.86
CA THR A 125 6.47 -10.28 7.49
C THR A 125 7.10 -11.30 6.53
N GLY A 126 7.52 -10.89 5.33
CA GLY A 126 8.09 -11.76 4.30
C GLY A 126 7.07 -12.62 3.54
N ARG A 127 5.77 -12.40 3.74
CA ARG A 127 4.70 -13.22 3.15
C ARG A 127 4.77 -13.29 1.62
N GLN A 128 4.93 -12.15 0.93
CA GLN A 128 4.95 -12.10 -0.53
C GLN A 128 6.13 -12.88 -1.11
N ILE A 129 7.34 -12.68 -0.58
CA ILE A 129 8.54 -13.36 -1.06
C ILE A 129 8.50 -14.86 -0.76
N VAL A 130 7.95 -15.29 0.39
CA VAL A 130 7.69 -16.72 0.64
C VAL A 130 6.79 -17.33 -0.42
N LEU A 131 5.73 -16.63 -0.83
CA LEU A 131 4.85 -17.07 -1.92
C LEU A 131 5.58 -17.08 -3.27
N LEU A 132 6.51 -16.14 -3.52
CA LEU A 132 7.35 -16.14 -4.71
C LEU A 132 8.27 -17.37 -4.75
N LEU A 133 8.95 -17.70 -3.65
CA LEU A 133 9.83 -18.85 -3.58
C LEU A 133 9.09 -20.17 -3.83
N LYS A 134 7.89 -20.30 -3.26
CA LYS A 134 6.99 -21.45 -3.52
C LYS A 134 6.57 -21.51 -4.99
N LEU A 135 6.20 -20.38 -5.59
CA LEU A 135 5.88 -20.30 -7.02
C LEU A 135 7.07 -20.69 -7.91
N LEU A 136 8.29 -20.27 -7.56
CA LEU A 136 9.50 -20.67 -8.30
C LEU A 136 9.76 -22.17 -8.18
N ALA A 137 9.53 -22.77 -7.01
CA ALA A 137 9.64 -24.22 -6.80
C ALA A 137 8.63 -24.99 -7.68
N GLU A 138 7.37 -24.56 -7.67
CA GLU A 138 6.29 -25.14 -8.51
C GLU A 138 6.62 -25.06 -10.01
N GLN A 139 7.32 -24.02 -10.45
CA GLN A 139 7.74 -23.82 -11.83
C GLN A 139 9.08 -24.50 -12.19
N GLY A 140 9.75 -25.16 -11.24
CA GLY A 140 11.10 -25.70 -11.45
C GLY A 140 12.15 -24.63 -11.74
N LYS A 141 11.95 -23.41 -11.23
CA LYS A 141 12.79 -22.21 -11.47
C LYS A 141 13.57 -21.76 -10.24
N LEU A 142 13.93 -22.67 -9.35
CA LEU A 142 14.69 -22.30 -8.15
C LEU A 142 16.07 -21.71 -8.51
N PRO A 143 16.47 -20.59 -7.89
CA PRO A 143 17.81 -20.04 -8.09
C PRO A 143 18.86 -20.88 -7.37
N SER A 144 20.13 -20.77 -7.78
CA SER A 144 21.23 -21.47 -7.09
C SER A 144 21.57 -20.88 -5.72
N SER A 145 21.23 -19.61 -5.51
CA SER A 145 21.34 -18.89 -4.23
C SER A 145 20.45 -17.65 -4.28
N LEU A 146 20.07 -17.14 -3.10
CA LEU A 146 19.32 -15.90 -2.95
C LEU A 146 20.09 -14.91 -2.08
N THR A 147 20.45 -13.77 -2.63
CA THR A 147 20.92 -12.59 -1.88
C THR A 147 19.77 -11.59 -1.78
N LEU A 148 19.19 -11.45 -0.59
CA LEU A 148 18.02 -10.63 -0.33
C LEU A 148 18.41 -9.38 0.46
N TYR A 149 18.14 -8.21 -0.10
CA TYR A 149 18.24 -6.92 0.59
C TYR A 149 16.83 -6.49 0.98
N ALA A 150 16.51 -6.62 2.26
CA ALA A 150 15.17 -6.38 2.77
C ALA A 150 15.11 -5.02 3.48
N ILE A 151 14.17 -4.17 3.06
CA ILE A 151 13.91 -2.87 3.69
C ILE A 151 12.57 -2.95 4.42
N GLU A 152 12.57 -2.72 5.73
CA GLU A 152 11.36 -2.70 6.56
C GLU A 152 11.63 -1.92 7.86
N PRO A 153 10.96 -0.77 8.10
CA PRO A 153 11.20 0.04 9.30
C PRO A 153 10.91 -0.68 10.62
N SER A 154 9.96 -1.62 10.64
CA SER A 154 9.60 -2.36 11.85
C SER A 154 10.58 -3.52 12.10
N GLU A 155 11.42 -3.40 13.15
CA GLU A 155 12.31 -4.49 13.56
C GLU A 155 11.57 -5.80 13.83
N HIS A 156 10.37 -5.73 14.43
CA HIS A 156 9.55 -6.92 14.68
C HIS A 156 9.13 -7.60 13.37
N CYS A 157 8.66 -6.82 12.39
CA CYS A 157 8.30 -7.37 11.08
C CYS A 157 9.52 -7.94 10.35
N MET A 158 10.65 -7.24 10.40
CA MET A 158 11.93 -7.71 9.83
C MET A 158 12.36 -9.06 10.41
N GLN A 159 12.29 -9.23 11.74
CA GLN A 159 12.62 -10.50 12.40
C GLN A 159 11.70 -11.65 11.95
N LEU A 160 10.41 -11.37 11.77
CA LEU A 160 9.45 -12.35 11.24
C LEU A 160 9.76 -12.67 9.76
N ALA A 161 10.07 -11.66 8.95
CA ALA A 161 10.44 -11.85 7.55
C ALA A 161 11.69 -12.72 7.41
N GLU A 162 12.76 -12.42 8.15
CA GLU A 162 14.00 -13.19 8.13
C GLU A 162 13.74 -14.66 8.48
N ARG A 163 12.98 -14.91 9.56
CA ARG A 163 12.59 -16.27 9.97
C ARG A 163 11.83 -17.00 8.87
N ASN A 164 10.74 -16.39 8.38
CA ASN A 164 9.85 -17.02 7.40
C ASN A 164 10.56 -17.32 6.06
N VAL A 165 11.42 -16.39 5.62
CA VAL A 165 12.21 -16.56 4.39
C VAL A 165 13.28 -17.63 4.58
N LYS A 166 13.99 -17.62 5.72
CA LYS A 166 15.02 -18.63 6.03
C LYS A 166 14.43 -20.04 6.09
N GLU A 167 13.35 -20.24 6.82
CA GLU A 167 12.66 -21.54 6.90
C GLU A 167 12.24 -22.03 5.50
N THR A 168 11.66 -21.14 4.68
CA THR A 168 11.25 -21.49 3.31
C THR A 168 12.45 -21.80 2.41
N ALA A 169 13.53 -21.02 2.50
CA ALA A 169 14.74 -21.23 1.71
C ALA A 169 15.43 -22.56 2.08
N GLU A 170 15.52 -22.89 3.37
CA GLU A 170 16.04 -24.16 3.86
C GLU A 170 15.20 -25.35 3.35
N CYS A 171 13.87 -25.26 3.43
CA CYS A 171 12.97 -26.30 2.89
C CYS A 171 13.15 -26.52 1.38
N LEU A 172 13.46 -25.46 0.62
CA LEU A 172 13.65 -25.51 -0.82
C LEU A 172 15.10 -25.76 -1.24
N GLY A 173 16.04 -25.88 -0.28
CA GLY A 173 17.46 -26.08 -0.55
C GLY A 173 18.15 -24.88 -1.21
N ILE A 174 17.68 -23.66 -0.96
CA ILE A 174 18.24 -22.42 -1.51
C ILE A 174 19.20 -21.79 -0.48
N PRO A 175 20.50 -21.66 -0.76
CA PRO A 175 21.40 -20.87 0.08
C PRO A 175 20.94 -19.41 0.15
N LEU A 176 20.72 -18.90 1.36
CA LEU A 176 20.21 -17.55 1.63
C LEU A 176 21.30 -16.64 2.23
N HIS A 177 21.46 -15.46 1.64
CA HIS A 177 22.19 -14.33 2.22
C HIS A 177 21.19 -13.19 2.49
N PHE A 178 20.76 -13.04 3.75
CA PHE A 178 19.77 -12.05 4.16
C PHE A 178 20.46 -10.78 4.67
N HIS A 179 20.18 -9.63 4.04
CA HIS A 179 20.68 -8.31 4.41
C HIS A 179 19.52 -7.42 4.91
N PRO A 180 19.32 -7.31 6.22
CA PRO A 180 18.25 -6.50 6.79
C PRO A 180 18.64 -5.02 6.86
N TYR A 181 17.72 -4.14 6.45
CA TYR A 181 17.78 -2.70 6.73
C TYR A 181 16.49 -2.26 7.45
N CYS A 182 16.58 -2.10 8.77
CA CYS A 182 15.47 -1.68 9.63
C CYS A 182 15.24 -0.16 9.55
N MET A 183 14.85 0.35 8.39
CA MET A 183 14.66 1.78 8.13
C MET A 183 13.76 2.01 6.91
N GLU A 184 13.32 3.25 6.71
CA GLU A 184 12.68 3.67 5.47
C GLU A 184 13.70 3.74 4.31
N ILE A 185 13.27 3.49 3.07
CA ILE A 185 14.16 3.41 1.90
C ILE A 185 14.87 4.74 1.63
N GLU A 186 14.24 5.88 1.91
CA GLU A 186 14.84 7.21 1.78
C GLU A 186 15.97 7.47 2.78
N ARG A 187 16.08 6.66 3.83
CA ARG A 187 17.17 6.73 4.83
C ARG A 187 18.29 5.73 4.56
N LEU A 188 18.17 4.90 3.52
CA LEU A 188 19.18 3.92 3.18
C LEU A 188 20.53 4.61 2.87
N PRO A 189 21.63 4.28 3.59
CA PRO A 189 22.89 4.99 3.45
C PRO A 189 23.53 4.71 2.09
N ASP A 190 24.34 5.65 1.61
CA ASP A 190 25.03 5.52 0.31
C ASP A 190 25.87 4.25 0.20
N SER A 191 26.50 3.82 1.30
CA SER A 191 27.26 2.55 1.36
C SER A 191 26.42 1.31 1.05
N ALA A 192 25.13 1.31 1.39
CA ALA A 192 24.22 0.21 1.06
C ALA A 192 23.82 0.25 -0.43
N TRP A 193 23.62 1.44 -0.99
CA TRP A 193 23.43 1.61 -2.44
C TRP A 193 24.66 1.19 -3.24
N ASP A 194 25.86 1.49 -2.74
CA ASP A 194 27.12 1.06 -3.37
C ASP A 194 27.24 -0.48 -3.35
N LEU A 195 26.89 -1.12 -2.24
CA LEU A 195 26.85 -2.59 -2.14
C LEU A 195 25.86 -3.21 -3.14
N LEU A 196 24.69 -2.59 -3.32
CA LEU A 196 23.70 -3.00 -4.32
C LEU A 196 24.23 -2.85 -5.76
N GLN A 197 25.08 -1.87 -6.05
CA GLN A 197 25.65 -1.67 -7.40
C GLN A 197 26.84 -2.58 -7.71
N GLN A 198 27.67 -2.90 -6.71
CA GLN A 198 28.93 -3.62 -6.92
C GLN A 198 28.77 -5.10 -7.27
N GLN A 199 27.66 -5.72 -6.89
CA GLN A 199 27.47 -7.15 -7.11
C GLN A 199 26.96 -7.46 -8.51
N LYS A 200 27.47 -8.55 -9.10
CA LYS A 200 27.07 -9.04 -10.43
C LYS A 200 25.92 -10.06 -10.29
N GLY A 201 25.06 -10.14 -11.30
CA GLY A 201 23.94 -11.10 -11.34
C GLY A 201 22.61 -10.40 -11.66
N SER A 202 21.58 -11.19 -11.98
CA SER A 202 20.22 -10.67 -12.20
C SER A 202 19.68 -10.07 -10.90
N MET A 203 19.16 -8.85 -10.99
CA MET A 203 18.56 -8.11 -9.87
C MET A 203 17.06 -7.98 -10.11
N LEU A 204 16.26 -8.53 -9.20
CA LEU A 204 14.85 -8.18 -9.09
C LEU A 204 14.68 -7.03 -8.10
N VAL A 205 13.69 -6.18 -8.35
CA VAL A 205 13.26 -5.17 -7.38
C VAL A 205 11.75 -5.29 -7.21
N ASN A 206 11.28 -5.29 -5.97
CA ASN A 206 9.87 -5.24 -5.62
C ASN A 206 9.63 -4.13 -4.60
N ALA A 207 8.54 -3.40 -4.77
CA ALA A 207 8.03 -2.48 -3.77
C ALA A 207 6.50 -2.61 -3.74
N SER A 208 5.95 -3.14 -2.65
CA SER A 208 4.51 -3.32 -2.49
C SER A 208 4.00 -2.44 -1.37
N PHE A 209 3.16 -1.45 -1.70
CA PHE A 209 2.52 -0.53 -0.75
C PHE A 209 3.54 0.22 0.14
N ALA A 210 4.66 0.64 -0.45
CA ALA A 210 5.78 1.18 0.29
C ALA A 210 6.23 2.56 -0.20
N LEU A 211 6.20 2.82 -1.51
CA LEU A 211 6.80 4.04 -2.05
C LEU A 211 5.90 5.26 -1.87
N HIS A 212 4.58 5.08 -1.73
CA HIS A 212 3.70 6.19 -1.38
C HIS A 212 4.07 6.82 -0.03
N HIS A 213 4.63 6.08 0.93
CA HIS A 213 5.03 6.62 2.24
C HIS A 213 6.21 7.60 2.19
N ILE A 214 7.01 7.58 1.12
CA ILE A 214 8.20 8.43 1.00
C ILE A 214 7.79 9.90 1.06
N ARG A 215 8.42 10.64 1.98
CA ARG A 215 8.17 12.06 2.17
C ARG A 215 9.18 12.90 1.40
N ASP A 216 8.70 13.99 0.81
CA ASP A 216 9.58 15.04 0.30
C ASP A 216 10.12 15.85 1.49
N ASN A 217 11.43 16.06 1.54
CA ASN A 217 12.11 16.78 2.63
C ASN A 217 12.22 18.30 2.36
N GLY A 218 11.33 18.86 1.53
CA GLY A 218 11.39 20.26 1.10
C GLY A 218 12.52 20.58 0.10
N ALA A 219 13.24 19.58 -0.40
CA ALA A 219 14.20 19.77 -1.48
C ALA A 219 13.51 20.15 -2.79
N GLN A 220 14.26 20.77 -3.71
CA GLN A 220 13.77 21.11 -5.06
C GLN A 220 13.38 19.88 -5.89
N ARG A 221 13.84 18.68 -5.50
CA ARG A 221 13.57 17.42 -6.21
C ARG A 221 12.81 16.48 -5.29
N SER A 222 11.81 15.80 -5.84
CA SER A 222 11.05 14.81 -5.07
C SER A 222 11.94 13.64 -4.66
N MET A 223 11.79 13.21 -3.40
CA MET A 223 12.53 12.07 -2.85
C MET A 223 12.15 10.77 -3.56
N LYS A 224 10.86 10.62 -3.90
CA LYS A 224 10.37 9.48 -4.71
C LYS A 224 11.14 9.36 -6.03
N ASP A 225 11.33 10.49 -6.72
CA ASP A 225 12.05 10.49 -8.01
C ASP A 225 13.55 10.19 -7.85
N GLU A 226 14.17 10.63 -6.76
CA GLU A 226 15.56 10.26 -6.47
C GLU A 226 15.68 8.75 -6.23
N ILE A 227 14.82 8.18 -5.37
CA ILE A 227 14.82 6.74 -5.08
C ILE A 227 14.58 5.93 -6.36
N LEU A 228 13.62 6.31 -7.20
CA LEU A 228 13.40 5.65 -8.49
C LEU A 228 14.64 5.73 -9.40
N ARG A 229 15.35 6.87 -9.44
CA ARG A 229 16.62 7.00 -10.18
C ARG A 229 17.74 6.13 -9.57
N ARG A 230 17.81 5.99 -8.25
CA ARG A 230 18.77 5.07 -7.60
C ARG A 230 18.47 3.61 -7.92
N ILE A 231 17.19 3.21 -7.89
CA ILE A 231 16.75 1.87 -8.30
C ILE A 231 17.09 1.62 -9.77
N GLN A 232 16.83 2.58 -10.67
CA GLN A 232 17.11 2.44 -12.09
C GLN A 232 18.61 2.20 -12.37
N ARG A 233 19.51 2.86 -11.62
CA ARG A 233 20.97 2.66 -11.72
C ARG A 233 21.42 1.25 -11.34
N LEU A 234 20.61 0.49 -10.60
CA LEU A 234 20.86 -0.93 -10.32
C LEU A 234 20.62 -1.82 -11.55
N GLN A 235 20.00 -1.28 -12.61
CA GLN A 235 19.64 -1.98 -13.84
C GLN A 235 18.88 -3.29 -13.56
N PRO A 236 17.74 -3.23 -12.83
CA PRO A 236 16.99 -4.43 -12.50
C PRO A 236 16.48 -5.11 -13.78
N SER A 237 16.43 -6.45 -13.78
CA SER A 237 15.79 -7.20 -14.86
C SER A 237 14.28 -6.94 -14.91
N VAL A 238 13.68 -6.75 -13.73
CA VAL A 238 12.36 -6.16 -13.56
C VAL A 238 12.25 -5.45 -12.22
N PHE A 239 11.54 -4.33 -12.24
CA PHE A 239 11.02 -3.64 -11.07
C PHE A 239 9.49 -3.78 -11.06
N VAL A 240 8.96 -4.40 -10.01
CA VAL A 240 7.52 -4.51 -9.76
C VAL A 240 7.10 -3.55 -8.64
N LEU A 241 6.14 -2.68 -8.93
CA LEU A 241 5.61 -1.69 -8.00
C LEU A 241 4.11 -1.91 -7.81
N CYS A 242 3.65 -2.15 -6.58
CA CYS A 242 2.23 -2.27 -6.25
C CYS A 242 1.78 -1.07 -5.42
N GLU A 243 0.82 -0.30 -5.93
CA GLU A 243 0.42 0.97 -5.30
C GLU A 243 -1.11 1.19 -5.39
N PRO A 244 -1.75 1.78 -4.35
CA PRO A 244 -3.14 2.21 -4.43
C PRO A 244 -3.33 3.28 -5.49
N ASP A 245 -4.44 3.21 -6.23
CA ASP A 245 -4.78 4.14 -7.30
C ASP A 245 -5.76 5.21 -6.79
N SER A 246 -5.22 6.23 -6.10
CA SER A 246 -6.01 7.37 -5.62
C SER A 246 -5.14 8.61 -5.45
N ASN A 247 -5.73 9.80 -5.60
CA ASN A 247 -5.03 11.07 -5.48
C ASN A 247 -5.10 11.62 -4.05
N HIS A 248 -4.22 11.13 -3.17
CA HIS A 248 -4.09 11.62 -1.78
C HIS A 248 -2.84 12.48 -1.57
N GLN A 249 -1.98 12.63 -2.58
CA GLN A 249 -0.78 13.44 -2.53
C GLN A 249 -1.04 14.89 -2.99
N THR A 250 -1.81 15.63 -2.19
CA THR A 250 -2.07 17.06 -2.38
C THR A 250 -2.20 17.77 -1.03
N ASN A 251 -1.80 19.05 -0.98
CA ASN A 251 -1.95 19.88 0.23
C ASN A 251 -3.40 20.32 0.47
N ASP A 252 -4.25 20.27 -0.55
CA ASP A 252 -5.67 20.63 -0.44
C ASP A 252 -6.47 19.54 0.29
N LEU A 253 -6.98 19.86 1.49
CA LEU A 253 -7.74 18.93 2.31
C LEU A 253 -9.09 18.54 1.68
N GLY A 254 -9.75 19.45 0.96
CA GLY A 254 -11.01 19.15 0.28
C GLY A 254 -10.84 18.11 -0.82
N HIS A 255 -9.77 18.24 -1.61
CA HIS A 255 -9.39 17.24 -2.61
C HIS A 255 -9.03 15.92 -1.96
N ARG A 256 -8.21 15.91 -0.90
CA ARG A 256 -7.89 14.66 -0.17
C ARG A 256 -9.15 13.99 0.35
N PHE A 257 -10.07 14.74 0.96
CA PHE A 257 -11.34 14.22 1.46
C PHE A 257 -12.18 13.61 0.34
N TYR A 258 -12.37 14.33 -0.76
CA TYR A 258 -13.14 13.85 -1.92
C TYR A 258 -12.56 12.55 -2.51
N HIS A 259 -11.26 12.52 -2.80
CA HIS A 259 -10.62 11.35 -3.40
C HIS A 259 -10.59 10.16 -2.43
N SER A 260 -10.32 10.40 -1.14
CA SER A 260 -10.37 9.39 -0.09
C SER A 260 -11.77 8.80 0.07
N TRP A 261 -12.81 9.64 0.17
CA TRP A 261 -14.19 9.19 0.28
C TRP A 261 -14.58 8.31 -0.90
N ARG A 262 -14.30 8.74 -2.13
CA ARG A 262 -14.60 7.96 -3.33
C ARG A 262 -13.86 6.62 -3.37
N HIS A 263 -12.58 6.61 -3.01
CA HIS A 263 -11.77 5.39 -2.99
C HIS A 263 -12.30 4.40 -1.95
N PHE A 264 -12.41 4.82 -0.69
CA PHE A 264 -12.82 3.94 0.39
C PHE A 264 -14.30 3.55 0.35
N SER A 265 -15.19 4.37 -0.25
CA SER A 265 -16.57 3.95 -0.53
C SER A 265 -16.61 2.69 -1.39
N VAL A 266 -15.77 2.62 -2.44
CA VAL A 266 -15.71 1.44 -3.32
C VAL A 266 -15.06 0.25 -2.60
N VAL A 267 -13.99 0.49 -1.83
CA VAL A 267 -13.36 -0.57 -1.01
C VAL A 267 -14.36 -1.16 -0.02
N PHE A 268 -15.09 -0.34 0.72
CA PHE A 268 -16.04 -0.78 1.74
C PHE A 268 -17.21 -1.53 1.09
N HIS A 269 -17.75 -1.00 -0.01
CA HIS A 269 -18.79 -1.71 -0.77
C HIS A 269 -18.30 -3.07 -1.28
N PHE A 270 -17.04 -3.16 -1.71
CA PHE A 270 -16.50 -4.45 -2.12
C PHE A 270 -16.40 -5.42 -0.94
N ILE A 271 -15.86 -4.98 0.21
CA ILE A 271 -15.82 -5.78 1.44
C ILE A 271 -17.22 -6.27 1.84
N ASP A 272 -18.23 -5.41 1.74
CA ASP A 272 -19.61 -5.75 2.09
C ASP A 272 -20.21 -6.83 1.19
N SER A 273 -19.80 -6.87 -0.09
CA SER A 273 -20.20 -7.91 -1.04
C SER A 273 -19.54 -9.27 -0.79
N LEU A 274 -18.47 -9.34 0.01
CA LEU A 274 -17.77 -10.60 0.26
C LEU A 274 -18.58 -11.53 1.17
N PRO A 275 -18.46 -12.87 1.00
CA PRO A 275 -19.10 -13.86 1.85
C PRO A 275 -18.32 -14.08 3.17
N LEU A 276 -17.98 -12.99 3.86
CA LEU A 276 -17.25 -12.98 5.14
C LEU A 276 -18.20 -12.72 6.30
N GLN A 277 -17.80 -13.13 7.52
CA GLN A 277 -18.52 -12.79 8.74
C GLN A 277 -18.45 -11.28 9.01
N ILE A 278 -19.41 -10.77 9.78
CA ILE A 278 -19.55 -9.35 10.09
C ILE A 278 -18.29 -8.81 10.77
N GLU A 279 -17.71 -9.58 11.68
CA GLU A 279 -16.53 -9.24 12.46
C GLU A 279 -15.29 -9.14 11.56
N GLU A 280 -15.16 -10.05 10.59
CA GLU A 280 -14.08 -10.05 9.60
C GLU A 280 -14.19 -8.83 8.68
N LYS A 281 -15.39 -8.53 8.17
CA LYS A 281 -15.65 -7.32 7.38
C LYS A 281 -15.29 -6.06 8.15
N ARG A 282 -15.70 -5.98 9.43
CA ARG A 282 -15.38 -4.84 10.30
C ARG A 282 -13.87 -4.72 10.51
N ALA A 283 -13.15 -5.81 10.75
CA ALA A 283 -11.70 -5.80 10.90
C ALA A 283 -10.98 -5.30 9.63
N LEU A 284 -11.42 -5.75 8.45
CA LEU A 284 -10.91 -5.25 7.17
C LEU A 284 -11.17 -3.74 7.00
N LYS A 285 -12.38 -3.27 7.35
CA LYS A 285 -12.72 -1.84 7.28
C LYS A 285 -11.93 -0.99 8.27
N ILE A 286 -11.61 -1.51 9.46
CA ILE A 286 -10.80 -0.80 10.47
C ILE A 286 -9.37 -0.56 9.97
N PHE A 287 -8.77 -1.51 9.21
CA PHE A 287 -7.47 -1.31 8.57
C PHE A 287 -7.46 -0.02 7.74
N PHE A 288 -8.45 0.12 6.85
CA PHE A 288 -8.60 1.30 6.00
C PHE A 288 -9.06 2.55 6.77
N GLY A 289 -9.77 2.38 7.88
CA GLY A 289 -10.11 3.48 8.79
C GLY A 289 -8.87 4.22 9.32
N ARG A 290 -7.77 3.49 9.51
CA ARG A 290 -6.49 4.08 9.91
C ARG A 290 -5.83 4.86 8.78
N GLU A 291 -5.93 4.39 7.53
CA GLU A 291 -5.49 5.17 6.37
C GLU A 291 -6.32 6.44 6.21
N ILE A 292 -7.65 6.35 6.35
CA ILE A 292 -8.58 7.51 6.33
C ILE A 292 -8.16 8.54 7.39
N GLU A 293 -7.89 8.09 8.62
CA GLU A 293 -7.41 8.95 9.71
C GLU A 293 -6.14 9.69 9.33
N ASP A 294 -5.15 9.01 8.72
CA ASP A 294 -3.91 9.66 8.32
C ASP A 294 -4.12 10.68 7.17
N ILE A 295 -4.88 10.30 6.14
CA ILE A 295 -5.13 11.16 4.96
C ILE A 295 -5.86 12.46 5.35
N VAL A 296 -6.85 12.35 6.25
CA VAL A 296 -7.77 13.44 6.59
C VAL A 296 -7.29 14.20 7.83
N ALA A 297 -6.88 13.49 8.88
CA ALA A 297 -6.58 14.12 10.17
C ALA A 297 -5.14 14.59 10.28
N SER A 298 -4.15 13.81 9.80
CA SER A 298 -2.75 14.11 10.06
C SER A 298 -2.30 15.46 9.45
N PRO A 299 -1.45 16.21 10.17
CA PRO A 299 -0.69 17.32 9.61
C PRO A 299 0.17 16.84 8.45
N GLU A 300 0.44 17.73 7.50
CA GLU A 300 1.14 17.37 6.28
C GLU A 300 2.54 16.81 6.58
N GLU A 301 3.26 17.42 7.51
CA GLU A 301 4.58 17.00 7.96
C GLU A 301 4.61 15.61 8.64
N LEU A 302 3.48 15.14 9.17
CA LEU A 302 3.37 13.85 9.86
C LEU A 302 2.67 12.76 9.03
N ARG A 303 1.98 13.13 7.96
CA ARG A 303 1.19 12.24 7.10
C ARG A 303 2.08 11.29 6.28
N CYS A 304 1.72 10.01 6.28
CA CYS A 304 2.36 8.93 5.51
C CYS A 304 1.56 8.54 4.27
N GLU A 305 0.23 8.50 4.38
CA GLU A 305 -0.67 7.97 3.36
C GLU A 305 -0.84 8.96 2.20
N ARG A 306 0.05 8.83 1.22
CA ARG A 306 0.24 9.78 0.11
C ARG A 306 0.11 9.07 -1.23
N HIS A 307 -1.01 8.38 -1.41
CA HIS A 307 -1.35 7.68 -2.64
C HIS A 307 -1.30 8.65 -3.83
N GLU A 308 -0.83 8.14 -4.96
CA GLU A 308 -0.80 8.83 -6.25
C GLU A 308 -1.52 7.96 -7.27
N LEU A 309 -2.06 8.60 -8.31
CA LEU A 309 -2.64 7.86 -9.42
C LEU A 309 -1.57 7.02 -10.12
N THR A 310 -2.00 5.91 -10.71
CA THR A 310 -1.16 4.99 -11.47
C THR A 310 -0.42 5.72 -12.58
N GLU A 311 -1.08 6.67 -13.25
CA GLU A 311 -0.46 7.49 -14.29
C GLU A 311 0.75 8.29 -13.78
N HIS A 312 0.65 8.89 -12.59
CA HIS A 312 1.76 9.62 -11.97
C HIS A 312 2.93 8.68 -11.66
N TRP A 313 2.67 7.49 -11.12
CA TRP A 313 3.72 6.49 -10.92
C TRP A 313 4.42 6.09 -12.22
N THR A 314 3.65 5.86 -13.29
CA THR A 314 4.25 5.52 -14.60
C THR A 314 5.02 6.67 -15.24
N ASP A 315 4.62 7.91 -14.99
CA ASP A 315 5.35 9.09 -15.45
C ASP A 315 6.67 9.26 -14.70
N ARG A 316 6.67 9.08 -13.36
CA ARG A 316 7.89 9.09 -12.55
C ARG A 316 8.86 7.99 -12.98
N LEU A 317 8.38 6.77 -13.22
CA LEU A 317 9.18 5.66 -13.73
C LEU A 317 9.81 6.01 -15.09
N ARG A 318 9.03 6.56 -16.01
CA ARG A 318 9.53 7.00 -17.34
C ARG A 318 10.60 8.09 -17.20
N GLN A 319 10.39 9.07 -16.33
CA GLN A 319 11.36 10.15 -16.07
C GLN A 319 12.64 9.63 -15.39
N ALA A 320 12.54 8.58 -14.58
CA ALA A 320 13.69 7.89 -13.99
C ALA A 320 14.48 7.04 -15.00
N GLY A 321 13.94 6.82 -16.21
CA GLY A 321 14.60 6.09 -17.30
C GLY A 321 14.15 4.65 -17.48
N PHE A 322 13.08 4.21 -16.79
CA PHE A 322 12.48 2.91 -17.00
C PHE A 322 11.62 2.85 -18.27
N ARG A 323 11.31 1.64 -18.69
CA ARG A 323 10.36 1.30 -19.77
C ARG A 323 9.31 0.32 -19.24
N PRO A 324 8.12 0.23 -19.87
CA PRO A 324 7.14 -0.76 -19.47
C PRO A 324 7.66 -2.18 -19.70
N CYS A 325 7.44 -3.07 -18.73
CA CYS A 325 7.72 -4.50 -18.85
C CYS A 325 6.47 -5.25 -19.34
N ALA A 326 6.66 -6.32 -20.13
CA ALA A 326 5.56 -7.17 -20.56
C ALA A 326 4.94 -7.90 -19.37
N ILE A 327 3.63 -7.77 -19.17
CA ILE A 327 2.93 -8.45 -18.08
C ILE A 327 2.51 -9.84 -18.57
N PRO A 328 3.05 -10.95 -18.03
CA PRO A 328 2.77 -12.28 -18.56
C PRO A 328 1.26 -12.56 -18.53
N GLY A 329 0.69 -13.09 -19.63
CA GLY A 329 -0.74 -13.39 -19.70
C GLY A 329 -1.22 -14.32 -18.56
N ALA A 330 -0.37 -15.25 -18.12
CA ALA A 330 -0.62 -16.12 -16.98
C ALA A 330 -0.69 -15.39 -15.62
N ALA A 331 -0.10 -14.19 -15.50
CA ALA A 331 -0.24 -13.33 -14.33
C ALA A 331 -1.68 -12.84 -14.15
N ILE A 332 -2.43 -12.76 -15.25
CA ILE A 332 -3.75 -12.13 -15.30
C ILE A 332 -4.87 -13.18 -15.37
N LEU A 333 -4.63 -14.48 -15.13
CA LEU A 333 -5.60 -15.51 -15.53
C LEU A 333 -5.96 -16.61 -14.52
N GLN A 334 -5.44 -16.64 -13.28
CA GLN A 334 -5.61 -17.86 -12.47
C GLN A 334 -6.37 -17.81 -11.14
N LYS A 335 -6.77 -16.67 -10.58
CA LYS A 335 -7.67 -16.63 -9.39
C LYS A 335 -8.45 -15.33 -9.31
N HIS A 336 -9.27 -15.02 -10.31
CA HIS A 336 -10.15 -13.85 -10.22
C HIS A 336 -11.37 -14.19 -9.39
N HIS A 337 -11.45 -13.60 -8.21
CA HIS A 337 -12.74 -13.48 -7.54
C HIS A 337 -13.69 -12.72 -8.49
N PRO A 338 -14.91 -13.21 -8.75
CA PRO A 338 -15.79 -12.64 -9.79
C PRO A 338 -16.14 -11.16 -9.54
N GLY A 339 -16.05 -10.69 -8.30
CA GLY A 339 -16.22 -9.29 -7.93
C GLY A 339 -15.02 -8.37 -8.23
N VAL A 340 -13.89 -8.89 -8.71
CA VAL A 340 -12.70 -8.08 -9.02
C VAL A 340 -12.72 -7.68 -10.49
N ALA A 341 -12.80 -6.37 -10.73
CA ALA A 341 -12.61 -5.80 -12.06
C ALA A 341 -11.11 -5.69 -12.35
N VAL A 342 -10.72 -5.99 -13.60
CA VAL A 342 -9.33 -5.95 -14.05
C VAL A 342 -9.20 -4.94 -15.18
N THR A 343 -8.28 -4.00 -15.05
CA THR A 343 -7.88 -3.06 -16.11
C THR A 343 -6.46 -3.37 -16.57
N LYS A 344 -6.13 -3.03 -17.82
CA LYS A 344 -4.81 -3.28 -18.39
C LYS A 344 -4.30 -2.02 -19.07
N GLY A 345 -3.11 -1.60 -18.70
CA GLY A 345 -2.32 -0.58 -19.38
C GLY A 345 -1.02 -1.16 -19.92
N SER A 346 -0.26 -0.37 -20.67
CA SER A 346 1.06 -0.79 -21.16
C SER A 346 2.07 -1.01 -20.02
N TRP A 347 1.88 -0.33 -18.89
CA TRP A 347 2.76 -0.39 -17.73
C TRP A 347 2.22 -1.25 -16.58
N HIS A 348 0.91 -1.54 -16.55
CA HIS A 348 0.28 -2.04 -15.34
C HIS A 348 -0.92 -2.96 -15.60
N VAL A 349 -1.24 -3.76 -14.59
CA VAL A 349 -2.57 -4.38 -14.42
C VAL A 349 -3.20 -3.77 -13.19
N GLY A 350 -4.39 -3.20 -13.38
CA GLY A 350 -5.17 -2.62 -12.31
C GLY A 350 -6.22 -3.60 -11.79
N PHE A 351 -6.43 -3.61 -10.48
CA PHE A 351 -7.42 -4.39 -9.78
C PHE A 351 -8.37 -3.45 -9.03
N GLY A 352 -9.65 -3.69 -9.20
CA GLY A 352 -10.68 -2.81 -8.67
C GLY A 352 -12.01 -3.49 -8.46
N HIS A 353 -13.03 -2.69 -8.24
CA HIS A 353 -14.40 -3.16 -8.10
C HIS A 353 -15.33 -2.24 -8.89
N SER A 354 -16.30 -2.83 -9.61
CA SER A 354 -17.10 -2.12 -10.61
C SER A 354 -16.20 -1.44 -11.68
N SER A 355 -16.36 -0.14 -11.93
CA SER A 355 -15.57 0.63 -12.90
C SER A 355 -14.37 1.38 -12.28
N THR A 356 -14.11 1.18 -11.00
CA THR A 356 -13.07 1.92 -10.26
C THR A 356 -11.85 1.03 -10.07
N ASN A 357 -10.71 1.46 -10.59
CA ASN A 357 -9.42 0.87 -10.27
C ASN A 357 -9.02 1.27 -8.83
N LEU A 358 -8.54 0.30 -8.04
CA LEU A 358 -8.21 0.54 -6.63
C LEU A 358 -6.73 0.32 -6.35
N ILE A 359 -6.12 -0.68 -6.98
CA ILE A 359 -4.70 -1.00 -6.80
C ILE A 359 -4.11 -1.38 -8.14
N SER A 360 -2.91 -0.89 -8.45
CA SER A 360 -2.19 -1.24 -9.67
C SER A 360 -0.93 -2.03 -9.36
N VAL A 361 -0.68 -3.07 -10.13
CA VAL A 361 0.62 -3.75 -10.24
C VAL A 361 1.30 -3.23 -11.49
N ILE A 362 2.38 -2.46 -11.31
CA ILE A 362 3.14 -1.80 -12.35
C ILE A 362 4.45 -2.57 -12.59
N GLY A 363 4.77 -2.84 -13.86
CA GLY A 363 6.01 -3.48 -14.28
C GLY A 363 6.91 -2.54 -15.06
N ALA A 364 8.15 -2.42 -14.62
CA ALA A 364 9.16 -1.56 -15.22
C ALA A 364 10.48 -2.33 -15.44
N MET A 365 11.24 -1.95 -16.48
CA MET A 365 12.57 -2.49 -16.79
C MET A 365 13.51 -1.43 -17.34
#